data_AF-A0A958JC33-F1
#
_entry.id   AF-A0A958JC33-F1
#
_cell.length_a   1.000
_cell.length_b   1.000
_cell.length_c   1.000
_cell.angle_alpha   90.00
_cell.angle_beta   90.00
_cell.angle_gamma   90.00
#
_symmetry.space_group_name_H-M   'P 1'
#
loop_
_entity.id
_entity.type
_entity.pdbx_description
1 polymer ?
#
loop_
_entity_poly.entity_id
_entity_poly.type
_entity_poly.pdbx_seq_one_letter_code
_entity_poly.pdbx_strand_id
1 'polypeptide(L)'
;MNATTQYKWLEKNHDNVEWRLVGPNFRNRFDSSVSESRLEEYVRDRELLWENCSAQCFLDDACIIRITDMTFFEYETNHPNLIGIEQEDVRRYLETQGVIEEMRKELDKMLDLCARELEARRNGLESPLD
;
A
#
# COMPACT_ATOMS: atom_id res chain seq x y z
N MET A 1 24.50 18.82 -1.26
CA MET A 1 23.46 18.05 -1.98
C MET A 1 22.20 18.90 -1.99
N ASN A 2 21.77 19.36 -3.16
CA ASN A 2 20.51 20.10 -3.29
C ASN A 2 19.38 19.08 -3.24
N ALA A 3 18.68 18.95 -2.11
CA ALA A 3 17.41 18.26 -2.10
C ALA A 3 16.48 18.95 -3.11
N THR A 4 15.99 18.17 -4.07
CA THR A 4 15.12 18.56 -5.16
C THR A 4 13.89 19.26 -4.57
N THR A 5 13.41 20.35 -5.19
CA THR A 5 12.31 21.17 -4.66
C THR A 5 11.08 20.33 -4.29
N GLN A 6 10.83 19.27 -5.07
CA GLN A 6 9.77 18.30 -4.88
C GLN A 6 9.94 17.50 -3.58
N TYR A 7 11.14 16.97 -3.30
CA TYR A 7 11.44 16.26 -2.06
C TYR A 7 11.17 17.14 -0.83
N LYS A 8 11.68 18.36 -0.84
CA LYS A 8 11.46 19.32 0.26
C LYS A 8 9.99 19.68 0.43
N TRP A 9 9.25 19.74 -0.67
CA TRP A 9 7.81 19.98 -0.62
C TRP A 9 7.10 18.82 0.07
N LEU A 10 7.42 17.57 -0.30
CA LEU A 10 6.82 16.38 0.30
C LEU A 10 7.17 16.27 1.80
N GLU A 11 8.43 16.52 2.16
CA GLU A 11 8.91 16.54 3.54
C GLU A 11 8.17 17.58 4.39
N LYS A 12 8.02 18.81 3.90
CA LYS A 12 7.30 19.89 4.62
C LYS A 12 5.80 19.63 4.79
N ASN A 13 5.21 18.80 3.93
CA ASN A 13 3.80 18.46 3.99
C ASN A 13 3.56 17.10 4.65
N HIS A 14 4.57 16.46 5.24
CA HIS A 14 4.44 15.13 5.83
C HIS A 14 3.26 15.05 6.83
N ASP A 15 3.13 16.04 7.71
CA ASP A 15 2.06 16.09 8.70
C ASP A 15 0.65 16.28 8.10
N ASN A 16 0.56 16.66 6.83
CA ASN A 16 -0.71 16.89 6.12
C ASN A 16 -1.05 15.74 5.16
N VAL A 17 -0.15 14.78 4.96
CA VAL A 17 -0.40 13.64 4.07
C VAL A 17 -0.71 12.39 4.87
N GLU A 18 -1.57 11.56 4.30
CA GLU A 18 -1.90 10.26 4.85
C GLU A 18 -1.43 9.15 3.90
N TRP A 19 -0.66 8.21 4.42
CA TRP A 19 -0.27 7.02 3.67
C TRP A 19 -1.17 5.84 4.03
N ARG A 20 -1.70 5.19 3.00
CA ARG A 20 -2.52 3.98 3.13
C ARG A 20 -1.92 2.86 2.32
N LEU A 21 -1.73 1.71 2.95
CA LEU A 21 -1.49 0.47 2.21
C LEU A 21 -2.84 -0.05 1.71
N VAL A 22 -2.90 -0.41 0.44
CA VAL A 22 -4.08 -0.93 -0.23
C VAL A 22 -3.76 -2.33 -0.72
N GLY A 23 -4.34 -3.33 -0.06
CA GLY A 23 -4.19 -4.73 -0.41
C GLY A 23 -4.98 -5.15 -1.65
N PRO A 24 -4.80 -6.40 -2.10
CA PRO A 24 -5.55 -6.96 -3.20
C PRO A 24 -7.05 -6.99 -2.90
N ASN A 25 -7.88 -6.88 -3.95
CA ASN A 25 -9.32 -6.82 -3.78
C ASN A 25 -9.89 -8.22 -3.45
N PHE A 26 -10.10 -8.49 -2.16
CA PHE A 26 -10.71 -9.73 -1.67
C PHE A 26 -12.19 -9.88 -2.08
N ARG A 27 -12.85 -8.76 -2.42
CA ARG A 27 -14.28 -8.65 -2.72
C ARG A 27 -14.51 -8.00 -4.07
N ASN A 28 -14.24 -8.73 -5.14
CA ASN A 28 -14.88 -8.38 -6.40
C ASN A 28 -15.95 -9.41 -6.73
N ARG A 29 -17.18 -8.89 -6.92
CA ARG A 29 -18.39 -9.61 -7.30
C ARG A 29 -18.56 -9.65 -8.82
N PHE A 30 -17.73 -8.90 -9.56
CA PHE A 30 -17.73 -8.80 -11.01
C PHE A 30 -16.36 -9.11 -11.64
N ASP A 31 -15.31 -9.23 -10.82
CA ASP A 31 -13.95 -9.60 -11.20
C ASP A 31 -13.52 -10.72 -10.24
N SER A 32 -12.61 -11.59 -10.64
CA SER A 32 -12.23 -12.76 -9.86
C SER A 32 -11.76 -12.37 -8.46
N SER A 33 -12.61 -12.56 -7.43
CA SER A 33 -12.19 -12.51 -6.02
C SER A 33 -10.94 -13.36 -5.85
N VAL A 34 -9.98 -12.89 -5.04
CA VAL A 34 -8.78 -13.66 -4.69
C VAL A 34 -9.19 -15.10 -4.35
N SER A 35 -8.61 -16.09 -5.04
CA SER A 35 -8.96 -17.51 -4.81
C SER A 35 -8.55 -17.95 -3.40
N GLU A 36 -9.17 -19.03 -2.88
CA GLU A 36 -8.73 -19.62 -1.61
C GLU A 36 -7.25 -20.00 -1.65
N SER A 37 -6.78 -20.60 -2.76
CA SER A 37 -5.37 -20.94 -2.95
C SER A 37 -4.45 -19.72 -2.85
N ARG A 38 -4.89 -18.56 -3.36
CA ARG A 38 -4.10 -17.33 -3.32
C ARG A 38 -4.12 -16.70 -1.92
N LEU A 39 -5.23 -16.79 -1.19
CA LEU A 39 -5.28 -16.42 0.23
C LEU A 39 -4.34 -17.30 1.06
N GLU A 40 -4.29 -18.61 0.80
CA GLU A 40 -3.32 -19.51 1.46
C GLU A 40 -1.88 -19.08 1.19
N GLU A 41 -1.56 -18.71 -0.04
CA GLU A 41 -0.24 -18.20 -0.41
C GLU A 41 0.08 -16.92 0.36
N TYR A 42 -0.83 -15.94 0.42
CA TYR A 42 -0.61 -14.71 1.17
C TYR A 42 -0.43 -14.94 2.68
N VAL A 43 -1.18 -15.86 3.29
CA VAL A 43 -1.03 -16.19 4.72
C VAL A 43 0.30 -16.88 5.01
N ARG A 44 0.83 -17.66 4.05
CA ARG A 44 2.13 -18.34 4.18
C ARG A 44 3.32 -17.43 3.85
N ASP A 45 3.13 -16.49 2.94
CA ASP A 45 4.17 -15.62 2.41
C ASP A 45 3.76 -14.14 2.51
N ARG A 46 4.27 -13.50 3.56
CA ARG A 46 4.07 -12.08 3.84
C ARG A 46 4.63 -11.17 2.76
N GLU A 47 5.77 -11.53 2.15
CA GLU A 47 6.37 -10.71 1.10
C GLU A 47 5.56 -10.81 -0.19
N LEU A 48 4.99 -11.98 -0.49
CA LEU A 48 4.06 -12.11 -1.60
C LEU A 48 2.84 -11.19 -1.42
N LEU A 49 2.27 -11.08 -0.21
CA LEU A 49 1.19 -10.13 0.03
C LEU A 49 1.66 -8.68 -0.17
N TRP A 50 2.84 -8.33 0.32
CA TRP A 50 3.44 -7.00 0.13
C TRP A 50 3.59 -6.63 -1.35
N GLU A 51 4.11 -7.56 -2.17
CA GLU A 51 4.24 -7.40 -3.62
C GLU A 51 2.90 -7.21 -4.34
N ASN A 52 1.81 -7.69 -3.74
CA ASN A 52 0.45 -7.57 -4.28
C ASN A 52 -0.33 -6.41 -3.64
N CYS A 53 0.31 -5.60 -2.81
CA CYS A 53 -0.24 -4.36 -2.30
C CYS A 53 0.20 -3.17 -3.16
N SER A 54 -0.52 -2.07 -3.04
CA SER A 54 -0.09 -0.74 -3.48
C SER A 54 -0.10 0.20 -2.28
N ALA A 55 0.69 1.27 -2.32
CA ALA A 55 0.61 2.31 -1.32
C ALA A 55 0.16 3.63 -1.93
N GLN A 56 -0.70 4.35 -1.21
CA GLN A 56 -1.33 5.57 -1.70
C GLN A 56 -1.12 6.68 -0.68
N CYS A 57 -0.61 7.81 -1.16
CA CYS A 57 -0.43 9.04 -0.40
C CYS A 57 -1.58 9.98 -0.72
N PHE A 58 -2.28 10.43 0.30
CA PHE A 58 -3.41 11.34 0.20
C PHE A 58 -3.07 12.69 0.80
N LEU A 59 -3.51 13.76 0.14
CA LEU A 59 -3.53 15.13 0.68
C LEU A 59 -4.92 15.68 0.42
N ASP A 60 -5.62 16.10 1.48
CA ASP A 60 -7.01 16.59 1.40
C ASP A 60 -7.94 15.65 0.60
N ASP A 61 -7.89 14.35 0.93
CA ASP A 61 -8.62 13.25 0.24
C ASP A 61 -8.24 12.98 -1.23
N ALA A 62 -7.30 13.75 -1.81
CA ALA A 62 -6.78 13.50 -3.15
C ALA A 62 -5.55 12.60 -3.10
N CYS A 63 -5.56 11.49 -3.84
CA CYS A 63 -4.37 10.63 -4.01
C CYS A 63 -3.31 11.36 -4.85
N ILE A 64 -2.21 11.79 -4.23
CA ILE A 64 -1.14 12.56 -4.87
C ILE A 64 0.04 11.69 -5.34
N ILE A 65 0.28 10.55 -4.68
CA ILE A 65 1.25 9.53 -5.10
C ILE A 65 0.60 8.16 -4.97
N ARG A 66 0.75 7.31 -5.98
CA ARG A 66 0.43 5.89 -5.90
C ARG A 66 1.69 5.09 -6.20
N ILE A 67 2.15 4.29 -5.25
CA ILE A 67 3.20 3.29 -5.44
C ILE A 67 2.52 2.04 -5.98
N THR A 68 2.79 1.74 -7.25
CA THR A 68 2.19 0.61 -7.99
C THR A 68 2.97 -0.67 -7.83
N ASP A 69 4.26 -0.58 -7.51
CA ASP A 69 5.12 -1.71 -7.19
C ASP A 69 5.88 -1.43 -5.89
N MET A 70 5.57 -2.18 -4.84
CA MET A 70 6.14 -2.00 -3.50
C MET A 70 7.57 -2.55 -3.36
N THR A 71 8.04 -3.35 -4.31
CA THR A 71 9.39 -3.94 -4.33
C THR A 71 10.37 -3.00 -4.98
N PHE A 72 10.01 -2.46 -6.15
CA PHE A 72 10.83 -1.52 -6.88
C PHE A 72 10.54 -0.07 -6.49
N PHE A 73 9.45 0.23 -5.78
CA PHE A 73 8.94 1.58 -5.52
C PHE A 73 8.61 2.33 -6.81
N GLU A 74 8.08 1.63 -7.81
CA GLU A 74 7.51 2.30 -8.98
C GLU A 74 6.26 3.06 -8.55
N TYR A 75 6.13 4.30 -9.02
CA TYR A 75 5.07 5.18 -8.58
C TYR A 75 4.52 6.05 -9.70
N GLU A 76 3.29 6.50 -9.51
CA GLU A 76 2.58 7.46 -10.34
C GLU A 76 2.22 8.69 -9.51
N THR A 77 2.34 9.88 -10.10
CA THR A 77 1.87 11.13 -9.50
C THR A 77 1.25 12.03 -10.56
N ASN A 78 0.17 12.71 -10.19
CA ASN A 78 -0.47 13.76 -10.98
C ASN A 78 -0.41 15.13 -10.27
N HIS A 79 0.27 15.21 -9.12
CA HIS A 79 0.28 16.41 -8.31
C HIS A 79 1.34 17.41 -8.82
N PRO A 80 0.99 18.68 -9.13
CA PRO A 80 1.90 19.62 -9.81
C PRO A 80 3.26 19.84 -9.12
N ASN A 81 3.30 19.81 -7.78
CA ASN A 81 4.54 20.00 -7.01
C ASN A 81 5.41 18.74 -6.92
N LEU A 82 4.93 17.60 -7.42
CA LEU A 82 5.61 16.30 -7.36
C LEU A 82 5.93 15.76 -8.76
N ILE A 83 5.44 16.39 -9.82
CA ILE A 83 5.81 16.02 -11.20
C ILE A 83 7.33 16.10 -11.34
N GLY A 84 7.94 14.99 -11.77
CA GLY A 84 9.38 14.87 -11.96
C GLY A 84 10.17 14.65 -10.66
N ILE A 85 9.53 14.32 -9.53
CA ILE A 85 10.26 13.82 -8.37
C ILE A 85 11.01 12.54 -8.74
N GLU A 86 12.23 12.36 -8.26
CA GLU A 86 12.98 11.16 -8.57
C GLU A 86 12.49 9.98 -7.70
N GLN A 87 12.52 8.77 -8.25
CA GLN A 87 12.13 7.56 -7.50
C GLN A 87 12.99 7.37 -6.24
N GLU A 88 14.28 7.70 -6.31
CA GLU A 88 15.19 7.67 -5.16
C GLU A 88 14.76 8.67 -4.08
N ASP A 89 14.30 9.87 -4.46
CA ASP A 89 13.79 10.87 -3.53
C ASP A 89 12.52 10.39 -2.81
N VAL A 90 11.58 9.76 -3.54
CA VAL A 90 10.38 9.18 -2.95
C VAL A 90 10.75 8.07 -1.97
N ARG A 91 11.61 7.13 -2.38
CA ARG A 91 12.07 6.04 -1.50
C ARG A 91 12.74 6.58 -0.25
N ARG A 92 13.67 7.52 -0.41
CA ARG A 92 14.37 8.16 0.71
C ARG A 92 13.40 8.86 1.65
N TYR A 93 12.38 9.54 1.13
CA TYR A 93 11.34 10.17 1.95
C TYR A 93 10.60 9.13 2.80
N LEU A 94 10.14 8.03 2.17
CA LEU A 94 9.40 6.97 2.85
C LEU A 94 10.22 6.34 3.98
N GLU A 95 11.51 6.09 3.74
CA GLU A 95 12.44 5.56 4.75
C GLU A 95 12.72 6.57 5.87
N THR A 96 13.00 7.84 5.52
CA THR A 96 13.38 8.86 6.51
C THR A 96 12.23 9.23 7.42
N GLN A 97 11.00 9.25 6.89
CA GLN A 97 9.79 9.57 7.65
C GLN A 97 9.14 8.32 8.31
N GLY A 98 9.75 7.13 8.18
CA GLY A 98 9.25 5.90 8.80
C GLY A 98 7.94 5.36 8.22
N VAL A 99 7.57 5.80 7.01
CA VAL A 99 6.32 5.42 6.36
C VAL A 99 6.34 3.94 5.97
N ILE A 100 7.50 3.40 5.57
CA ILE A 100 7.63 1.97 5.23
C ILE A 100 7.28 1.11 6.44
N GLU A 101 7.78 1.45 7.62
CA GLU A 101 7.51 0.74 8.86
C GLU A 101 6.02 0.80 9.23
N GLU A 102 5.36 1.92 9.00
CA GLU A 102 3.91 2.06 9.18
C GLU A 102 3.15 1.17 8.21
N MET A 103 3.50 1.19 6.92
CA MET A 103 2.90 0.30 5.92
C MET A 103 3.11 -1.18 6.27
N ARG A 104 4.28 -1.55 6.81
CA ARG A 104 4.55 -2.92 7.25
C ARG A 104 3.68 -3.34 8.43
N LYS A 105 3.27 -2.43 9.32
CA LYS A 105 2.28 -2.71 10.37
C LYS A 105 0.87 -2.88 9.81
N GLU A 106 0.50 -2.08 8.81
CA GLU A 106 -0.77 -2.25 8.10
C GLU A 106 -0.83 -3.58 7.32
N LEU A 107 0.30 -4.02 6.76
CA LEU A 107 0.43 -5.33 6.12
C LEU A 107 0.11 -6.47 7.10
N ASP A 108 0.55 -6.37 8.36
CA ASP A 108 0.27 -7.39 9.38
C ASP A 108 -1.23 -7.50 9.66
N LYS A 109 -1.93 -6.36 9.71
CA LYS A 109 -3.40 -6.35 9.82
C LYS A 109 -4.07 -6.98 8.59
N MET A 110 -3.54 -6.74 7.40
CA MET A 110 -4.05 -7.38 6.18
C MET A 110 -3.80 -8.89 6.17
N LEU A 111 -2.67 -9.36 6.68
CA LEU A 111 -2.42 -10.79 6.85
C LEU A 111 -3.45 -11.44 7.78
N ASP A 112 -3.75 -10.78 8.91
CA ASP A 112 -4.80 -11.24 9.82
C ASP A 112 -6.18 -11.29 9.13
N LEU A 113 -6.49 -10.29 8.30
CA LEU A 113 -7.70 -10.29 7.48
C LEU A 113 -7.72 -11.44 6.47
N CYS A 114 -6.61 -11.69 5.76
CA CYS A 114 -6.47 -12.83 4.85
C CYS A 114 -6.70 -14.16 5.57
N ALA A 115 -6.12 -14.33 6.77
CA ALA A 115 -6.27 -15.55 7.56
C ALA A 115 -7.71 -15.78 8.01
N ARG A 116 -8.39 -14.73 8.50
CA ARG A 116 -9.79 -14.81 8.92
C ARG A 116 -10.73 -15.08 7.73
N GLU A 117 -10.47 -14.46 6.59
CA GLU A 117 -11.24 -14.70 5.36
C GLU A 117 -11.05 -16.14 4.87
N LEU A 118 -9.82 -16.65 4.88
CA LEU A 118 -9.51 -18.04 4.53
C LEU A 118 -10.24 -19.03 5.47
N GLU A 119 -10.22 -18.77 6.77
CA GLU A 119 -10.94 -19.57 7.76
C GLU A 119 -12.46 -19.53 7.54
N ALA A 120 -13.02 -18.35 7.28
CA ALA A 120 -14.44 -18.20 7.01
C ALA A 120 -14.87 -19.01 5.78
N ARG A 121 -14.11 -18.94 4.68
CA ARG A 121 -14.38 -19.71 3.45
C ARG A 121 -14.35 -21.21 3.68
N ARG A 122 -13.35 -21.71 4.38
CA ARG A 122 -13.19 -23.14 4.67
C ARG A 122 -14.32 -23.69 5.55
N ASN A 123 -14.84 -22.87 6.45
CA ASN A 123 -15.90 -23.26 7.38
C ASN A 123 -17.31 -22.88 6.91
N GLY A 124 -17.45 -22.23 5.74
CA GLY A 124 -18.74 -21.74 5.24
C GLY A 124 -19.39 -20.65 6.12
N LEU A 125 -18.57 -19.83 6.79
CA LEU A 125 -19.00 -18.73 7.65
C LEU A 125 -19.14 -17.42 6.85
N GLU A 126 -19.83 -16.42 7.43
CA GLU A 126 -19.88 -15.07 6.89
C GLU A 126 -18.48 -14.43 6.87
N SER A 127 -18.20 -13.62 5.85
CA SER A 127 -16.90 -13.00 5.67
C SER A 127 -16.65 -11.96 6.77
N PRO A 128 -15.47 -11.91 7.41
CA PRO A 128 -15.12 -10.91 8.42
C PRO A 128 -15.06 -9.48 7.88
N LEU A 129 -15.22 -9.29 6.57
CA LEU A 129 -15.24 -8.01 5.89
C LEU A 129 -16.69 -7.49 5.66
N ASP A 130 -17.73 -8.24 6.11
CA ASP A 130 -19.17 -7.88 6.01
C ASP A 130 -19.65 -7.08 7.22
#